data_AF-A0A542HXB8-F1
#
_entry.id   AF-A0A542HXB8-F1
#
_cell.length_a   1.000
_cell.length_b   1.000
_cell.length_c   1.000
_cell.angle_alpha   90.00
_cell.angle_beta   90.00
_cell.angle_gamma   90.00
#
_symmetry.space_group_name_H-M   'P 1'
#
loop_
_entity.id
_entity.type
_entity.pdbx_description
1 polymer ?
#
loop_
_entity_poly.entity_id
_entity_poly.type
_entity_poly.pdbx_seq_one_letter_code
_entity_poly.pdbx_strand_id
1 'polypeptide(L)'
;MNDPQQVHHYDGPVFNGGVSNSQFAWNNETATQNQQLNNTVAPGHEALATLVSELLRQLPAAGLGDQERQDAESAAQEVLAEITGPQSPEPGRLRRSVTMLKGALAPVATGLAAGTAVGAQEWAQSAIRGLTGLV
;
A
#
# COMPACT_ATOMS: atom_id res chain seq x y z
N MET A 1 -11.26 25.11 43.35
CA MET A 1 -9.95 24.47 43.10
C MET A 1 -10.07 22.98 43.38
N ASN A 2 -9.79 22.13 42.39
CA ASN A 2 -8.90 20.96 42.48
C ASN A 2 -8.93 20.21 41.14
N ASP A 3 -7.72 19.90 40.68
CA ASP A 3 -7.30 19.39 39.37
C ASP A 3 -7.64 17.89 39.20
N PRO A 4 -8.06 17.40 38.02
CA PRO A 4 -8.11 15.96 37.78
C PRO A 4 -6.72 15.43 37.39
N GLN A 5 -6.13 14.64 38.30
CA GLN A 5 -4.85 13.97 38.13
C GLN A 5 -4.81 13.16 36.82
N GLN A 6 -3.89 13.50 35.92
CA GLN A 6 -3.54 12.67 34.78
C GLN A 6 -2.87 11.37 35.23
N VAL A 7 -3.57 10.25 35.08
CA VAL A 7 -3.01 8.91 35.28
C VAL A 7 -2.37 8.45 33.97
N HIS A 8 -1.04 8.43 33.92
CA HIS A 8 -0.28 7.84 32.81
C HIS A 8 -0.28 6.32 32.95
N HIS A 9 -1.05 5.62 32.11
CA HIS A 9 -0.94 4.17 31.94
C HIS A 9 0.17 3.86 30.93
N TYR A 10 1.33 3.41 31.42
CA TYR A 10 2.35 2.73 30.61
C TYR A 10 2.05 1.23 30.60
N ASP A 11 1.08 0.81 29.80
CA ASP A 11 0.85 -0.62 29.53
C ASP A 11 0.98 -0.83 28.03
N GLY A 12 2.19 -1.20 27.61
CA GLY A 12 2.47 -1.63 26.23
C GLY A 12 1.99 -3.07 26.05
N PRO A 13 1.33 -3.41 24.93
CA PRO A 13 0.72 -4.72 24.79
C PRO A 13 1.77 -5.84 24.76
N VAL A 14 1.60 -6.79 25.68
CA VAL A 14 2.32 -8.07 25.70
C VAL A 14 1.59 -9.03 24.77
N PHE A 15 2.27 -9.49 23.72
CA PHE A 15 1.73 -10.49 22.78
C PHE A 15 2.05 -11.90 23.28
N ASN A 16 1.01 -12.66 23.64
CA ASN A 16 1.15 -14.06 24.06
C ASN A 16 0.33 -14.94 23.09
N GLY A 17 1.01 -15.55 22.11
CA GLY A 17 0.40 -16.50 21.15
C GLY A 17 0.72 -16.17 19.69
N GLY A 18 0.90 -17.20 18.86
CA GLY A 18 1.37 -17.09 17.47
C GLY A 18 0.60 -16.06 16.64
N VAL A 19 1.27 -14.97 16.29
CA VAL A 19 0.67 -13.81 15.62
C VAL A 19 0.72 -13.96 14.10
N SER A 20 -0.38 -14.40 13.51
CA SER A 20 -0.79 -14.05 12.14
C SER A 20 -1.88 -12.99 12.27
N ASN A 21 -1.52 -11.72 12.03
CA ASN A 21 -2.34 -10.47 12.04
C ASN A 21 -1.78 -9.35 12.94
N SER A 22 -0.49 -9.04 12.84
CA SER A 22 0.02 -7.80 13.42
C SER A 22 -0.42 -6.60 12.58
N GLN A 23 -1.38 -5.82 13.06
CA GLN A 23 -1.80 -4.56 12.44
C GLN A 23 -0.91 -3.42 12.96
N PHE A 24 -0.08 -2.87 12.08
CA PHE A 24 0.68 -1.66 12.36
C PHE A 24 -0.20 -0.43 12.08
N ALA A 25 -0.77 0.14 13.14
CA ALA A 25 -1.52 1.40 13.07
C ALA A 25 -0.60 2.56 13.47
N TRP A 26 -0.14 3.33 12.48
CA TRP A 26 0.53 4.61 12.72
C TRP A 26 -0.37 5.74 12.25
N ASN A 27 -0.91 6.46 13.25
CA ASN A 27 -1.49 7.81 13.16
C ASN A 27 -2.63 8.00 12.14
N ASN A 28 -3.84 7.50 12.44
CA ASN A 28 -5.04 8.13 11.90
C ASN A 28 -6.29 7.91 12.77
N GLU A 29 -6.99 9.00 13.07
CA GLU A 29 -8.26 9.10 13.82
C GLU A 29 -9.47 8.58 13.02
N THR A 30 -9.23 7.85 11.94
CA THR A 30 -10.26 7.17 11.18
C THR A 30 -9.65 5.89 10.63
N ALA A 31 -9.80 4.83 11.42
CA ALA A 31 -9.58 3.48 10.94
C ALA A 31 -10.62 3.19 9.86
N THR A 32 -10.33 3.55 8.61
CA THR A 32 -10.98 2.92 7.46
C THR A 32 -10.46 1.50 7.43
N GLN A 33 -11.12 0.67 8.23
CA GLN A 33 -11.10 -0.77 8.17
C GLN A 33 -11.37 -1.11 6.70
N ASN A 34 -10.30 -1.43 5.95
CA ASN A 34 -10.38 -1.82 4.55
C ASN A 34 -10.91 -3.26 4.53
N GLN A 35 -12.19 -3.41 4.86
CA GLN A 35 -12.89 -4.67 5.14
C GLN A 35 -13.06 -5.60 3.92
N GLN A 36 -12.37 -5.41 2.79
CA GLN A 36 -12.72 -6.11 1.55
C GLN A 36 -11.56 -6.74 0.75
N LEU A 37 -10.43 -7.06 1.39
CA LEU A 37 -9.53 -8.11 0.89
C LEU A 37 -9.91 -9.47 1.50
N ASN A 38 -11.20 -9.82 1.44
CA ASN A 38 -11.72 -11.15 1.84
C ASN A 38 -11.39 -12.25 0.82
N ASN A 39 -10.64 -11.93 -0.24
CA ASN A 39 -10.05 -12.93 -1.12
C ASN A 39 -8.71 -13.38 -0.52
N THR A 40 -8.57 -14.69 -0.35
CA THR A 40 -7.31 -15.30 0.08
C THR A 40 -6.21 -14.93 -0.92
N VAL A 41 -5.24 -14.12 -0.47
CA VAL A 41 -4.02 -13.84 -1.24
C VAL A 41 -3.30 -15.17 -1.49
N ALA A 42 -2.84 -15.39 -2.71
CA ALA A 42 -2.07 -16.57 -3.05
C ALA A 42 -0.78 -16.62 -2.20
N PRO A 43 -0.42 -17.79 -1.64
CA PRO A 43 0.69 -17.92 -0.71
C PRO A 43 2.01 -17.49 -1.37
N GLY A 44 2.81 -16.70 -0.64
CA GLY A 44 4.06 -16.12 -1.13
C GLY A 44 3.92 -14.73 -1.76
N HIS A 45 2.71 -14.19 -1.87
CA HIS A 45 2.44 -12.84 -2.39
C HIS A 45 1.87 -11.86 -1.37
N GLU A 46 1.88 -12.21 -0.08
CA GLU A 46 1.35 -11.40 1.02
C GLU A 46 2.07 -10.06 1.14
N ALA A 47 3.39 -10.05 0.96
CA ALA A 47 4.20 -8.84 0.98
C ALA A 47 3.84 -7.91 -0.21
N LEU A 48 3.61 -8.48 -1.38
CA LEU A 48 3.18 -7.73 -2.57
C LEU A 48 1.77 -7.18 -2.39
N ALA A 49 0.83 -7.98 -1.88
CA ALA A 49 -0.53 -7.54 -1.57
C ALA A 49 -0.54 -6.38 -0.57
N THR A 50 0.28 -6.47 0.49
CA THR A 50 0.42 -5.42 1.50
C THR A 50 0.95 -4.14 0.86
N LEU A 51 2.03 -4.22 0.08
CA LEU A 51 2.63 -3.06 -0.57
C LEU A 51 1.65 -2.38 -1.55
N VAL A 52 0.96 -3.15 -2.38
CA VAL A 52 0.03 -2.61 -3.39
C VAL A 52 -1.21 -2.02 -2.73
N SER A 53 -1.72 -2.63 -1.66
CA SER A 53 -2.84 -2.08 -0.87
C SER A 53 -2.46 -0.76 -0.19
N GLU A 54 -1.24 -0.68 0.33
CA GLU A 54 -0.71 0.55 0.92
C GLU A 54 -0.54 1.65 -0.14
N LEU A 55 -0.10 1.29 -1.35
CA LEU A 55 0.01 2.21 -2.47
C LEU A 55 -1.36 2.79 -2.86
N LEU A 56 -2.38 1.95 -2.97
CA LEU A 56 -3.78 2.38 -3.22
C LEU A 56 -4.31 3.30 -2.12
N ARG A 57 -3.97 3.03 -0.86
CA ARG A 57 -4.35 3.89 0.27
C ARG A 57 -3.69 5.26 0.22
N GLN A 58 -2.45 5.33 -0.23
CA GLN A 58 -1.65 6.57 -0.29
C GLN A 58 -1.89 7.39 -1.57
N LEU A 59 -2.33 6.76 -2.66
CA LEU A 59 -2.57 7.37 -3.97
C LEU A 59 -3.35 8.70 -3.93
N PRO A 60 -4.46 8.83 -3.18
CA PRO A 60 -5.20 10.09 -3.10
C PRO A 60 -4.43 11.24 -2.43
N ALA A 61 -3.50 10.91 -1.52
CA ALA A 61 -2.70 11.87 -0.76
C ALA A 61 -1.30 12.09 -1.36
N ALA A 62 -0.91 11.29 -2.36
CA ALA A 62 0.41 11.35 -2.98
C ALA A 62 0.63 12.58 -3.88
N GLY A 63 -0.40 13.42 -4.08
CA GLY A 63 -0.27 14.68 -4.81
C GLY A 63 0.02 14.47 -6.31
N LEU A 64 -0.58 13.45 -6.90
CA LEU A 64 -0.54 13.14 -8.33
C LEU A 64 -1.63 13.92 -9.09
N GLY A 65 -1.38 14.20 -10.37
CA GLY A 65 -2.45 14.58 -11.30
C GLY A 65 -3.52 13.49 -11.43
N ASP A 66 -4.74 13.86 -11.81
CA ASP A 66 -5.87 12.92 -11.87
C ASP A 66 -5.60 11.74 -12.81
N GLN A 67 -4.96 11.97 -13.96
CA GLN A 67 -4.63 10.93 -14.93
C GLN A 67 -3.58 9.96 -14.37
N GLU A 68 -2.45 10.46 -13.87
CA GLU A 68 -1.42 9.64 -13.24
C GLU A 68 -1.95 8.84 -12.04
N ARG A 69 -2.86 9.43 -11.25
CA ARG A 69 -3.54 8.73 -10.16
C ARG A 69 -4.39 7.57 -10.70
N GLN A 70 -5.19 7.81 -11.74
CA GLN A 70 -6.04 6.79 -12.35
C GLN A 70 -5.23 5.64 -12.99
N ASP A 71 -4.16 5.97 -13.72
CA ASP A 71 -3.26 4.98 -14.31
C ASP A 71 -2.60 4.10 -13.22
N ALA A 72 -2.11 4.72 -12.14
CA ALA A 72 -1.50 4.00 -11.02
C ALA A 72 -2.53 3.15 -10.25
N GLU A 73 -3.75 3.67 -10.03
CA GLU A 73 -4.84 2.94 -9.39
C GLU A 73 -5.25 1.70 -10.20
N SER A 74 -5.49 1.88 -11.50
CA SER A 74 -5.88 0.79 -12.40
C SER A 74 -4.81 -0.32 -12.42
N ALA A 75 -3.54 0.07 -12.58
CA ALA A 75 -2.44 -0.90 -12.60
C ALA A 75 -2.25 -1.62 -11.25
N ALA A 76 -2.47 -0.94 -10.12
CA ALA A 76 -2.41 -1.54 -8.79
C ALA A 76 -3.57 -2.53 -8.56
N GLN A 77 -4.77 -2.19 -9.02
CA GLN A 77 -5.93 -3.10 -8.96
C GLN A 77 -5.70 -4.36 -9.81
N GLU A 78 -5.06 -4.26 -10.97
CA GLU A 78 -4.68 -5.42 -11.77
C GLU A 78 -3.70 -6.36 -11.04
N VAL A 79 -2.73 -5.82 -10.31
CA VAL A 79 -1.81 -6.63 -9.50
C VAL A 79 -2.56 -7.34 -8.37
N LEU A 80 -3.45 -6.64 -7.66
CA LEU A 80 -4.28 -7.26 -6.63
C LEU A 80 -5.19 -8.34 -7.20
N ALA A 81 -5.82 -8.11 -8.35
CA ALA A 81 -6.70 -9.08 -8.99
C ALA A 81 -5.95 -10.38 -9.36
N GLU A 82 -4.70 -10.27 -9.82
CA GLU A 82 -3.89 -11.45 -10.15
C GLU A 82 -3.54 -12.28 -8.90
N ILE A 83 -3.15 -11.63 -7.79
CA ILE A 83 -2.71 -12.35 -6.57
C ILE A 83 -3.85 -12.73 -5.62
N THR A 84 -5.05 -12.17 -5.80
CA THR A 84 -6.26 -12.51 -5.01
C THR A 84 -7.28 -13.31 -5.84
N GLY A 85 -6.92 -13.67 -7.07
CA GLY A 85 -7.74 -14.50 -7.93
C GLY A 85 -7.91 -15.92 -7.39
N PRO A 86 -8.95 -16.65 -7.84
CA PRO A 86 -9.21 -18.03 -7.42
C PRO A 86 -8.15 -19.03 -7.95
N GLN A 87 -7.33 -18.62 -8.92
CA GLN A 87 -6.28 -19.42 -9.51
C GLN A 87 -4.91 -18.94 -8.99
N SER A 88 -3.93 -19.83 -8.98
CA SER A 88 -2.55 -19.43 -8.69
C SER A 88 -2.11 -18.33 -9.67
N PRO A 89 -1.52 -17.23 -9.16
CA PRO A 89 -1.09 -16.12 -9.99
C PRO A 89 -0.06 -16.61 -10.98
N GLU A 90 -0.21 -16.19 -12.23
CA GLU A 90 0.73 -16.63 -13.25
C GLU A 90 1.92 -15.69 -13.33
N PRO A 91 3.15 -16.22 -13.24
CA PRO A 91 4.34 -15.41 -13.07
C PRO A 91 4.55 -14.44 -14.24
N GLY A 92 4.14 -14.82 -15.47
CA GLY A 92 4.19 -13.93 -16.63
C GLY A 92 3.20 -12.77 -16.54
N ARG A 93 1.99 -13.03 -16.06
CA ARG A 93 0.94 -12.01 -15.90
C ARG A 93 1.27 -11.08 -14.73
N LEU A 94 1.69 -11.64 -13.59
CA LEU A 94 2.11 -10.88 -12.42
C LEU A 94 3.29 -9.94 -12.73
N ARG A 95 4.32 -10.43 -13.43
CA ARG A 95 5.45 -9.59 -13.84
C ARG A 95 5.03 -8.47 -14.78
N ARG A 96 4.08 -8.74 -15.67
CA ARG A 96 3.52 -7.74 -16.59
C ARG A 96 2.75 -6.67 -15.81
N SER A 97 1.82 -7.04 -14.94
CA SER A 97 1.03 -6.10 -14.15
C SER A 97 1.89 -5.26 -13.21
N VAL A 98 2.90 -5.85 -12.55
CA VAL A 98 3.87 -5.09 -11.75
C VAL A 98 4.71 -4.14 -12.62
N THR A 99 5.09 -4.54 -13.83
CA THR A 99 5.79 -3.65 -14.77
C THR A 99 4.91 -2.48 -15.20
N MET A 100 3.61 -2.71 -15.45
CA MET A 100 2.66 -1.64 -15.76
C MET A 100 2.53 -0.66 -14.59
N LEU A 101 2.41 -1.15 -13.36
CA LEU A 101 2.36 -0.32 -12.17
C LEU A 101 3.64 0.52 -12.00
N LYS A 102 4.81 -0.08 -12.20
CA LYS A 102 6.10 0.66 -12.20
C LYS A 102 6.14 1.71 -13.31
N GLY A 103 5.59 1.40 -14.49
CA GLY A 103 5.50 2.32 -15.62
C GLY A 103 4.61 3.53 -15.33
N ALA A 104 3.45 3.33 -14.70
CA ALA A 104 2.55 4.40 -14.29
C ALA A 104 3.20 5.34 -13.25
N LEU A 105 4.03 4.78 -12.35
CA LEU A 105 4.74 5.56 -11.33
C LEU A 105 6.03 6.21 -11.85
N ALA A 106 6.56 5.81 -13.01
CA ALA A 106 7.86 6.29 -13.49
C ALA A 106 7.89 7.80 -13.84
N PRO A 107 6.88 8.40 -14.51
CA PRO A 107 6.82 9.84 -14.73
C PRO A 107 6.80 10.63 -13.41
N VAL A 108 6.14 10.09 -12.39
CA VAL A 108 6.02 10.68 -11.05
C VAL A 108 7.37 10.63 -10.34
N ALA A 109 8.03 9.46 -10.37
CA ALA A 109 9.34 9.24 -9.76
C ALA A 109 10.47 10.05 -10.43
N THR A 110 10.26 10.52 -11.66
CA THR A 110 11.20 11.37 -12.41
C THR A 110 10.84 12.85 -12.38
N GLY A 111 9.71 13.22 -11.74
CA GLY A 111 9.21 14.60 -11.70
C GLY A 111 8.73 15.12 -13.06
N LEU A 112 8.49 14.24 -14.02
CA LEU A 112 7.99 14.56 -15.37
C LEU A 112 6.46 14.63 -15.43
N ALA A 113 5.78 14.10 -14.40
CA ALA A 113 4.34 14.18 -14.24
C ALA A 113 3.87 15.63 -14.00
N ALA A 114 2.74 16.02 -14.60
CA ALA A 114 2.25 17.37 -14.49
C ALA A 114 1.53 17.56 -13.14
N GLY A 115 1.90 18.60 -12.39
CA GLY A 115 1.24 18.91 -11.11
C GLY A 115 1.64 18.02 -9.94
N THR A 116 2.72 17.24 -10.05
CA THR A 116 3.23 16.45 -8.93
C THR A 116 3.75 17.33 -7.79
N ALA A 117 3.27 17.06 -6.58
CA ALA A 117 3.80 17.66 -5.37
C ALA A 117 5.25 17.21 -5.08
N VAL A 118 6.01 18.01 -4.35
CA VAL A 118 7.43 17.74 -4.02
C VAL A 118 7.63 16.36 -3.35
N GLY A 119 6.66 15.88 -2.56
CA GLY A 119 6.70 14.56 -1.93
C GLY A 119 6.26 13.39 -2.82
N ALA A 120 5.61 13.65 -3.96
CA ALA A 120 5.09 12.62 -4.86
C ALA A 120 6.23 11.82 -5.51
N GLN A 121 7.35 12.49 -5.81
CA GLN A 121 8.50 11.87 -6.46
C GLN A 121 9.18 10.84 -5.55
N GLU A 122 9.46 11.22 -4.30
CA GLU A 122 10.10 10.33 -3.32
C GLU A 122 9.20 9.14 -2.97
N TRP A 123 7.90 9.41 -2.85
CA TRP A 123 6.88 8.37 -2.69
C TRP A 123 6.91 7.37 -3.86
N ALA A 124 6.86 7.85 -5.10
CA ALA A 124 6.85 6.99 -6.28
C ALA A 124 8.16 6.19 -6.42
N GLN A 125 9.30 6.79 -6.09
CA GLN A 125 10.60 6.10 -6.07
C GLN A 125 10.62 4.98 -5.02
N SER A 126 10.10 5.23 -3.83
CA SER A 126 9.98 4.23 -2.76
C SER A 126 9.07 3.07 -3.19
N ALA A 127 7.93 3.39 -3.79
CA ALA A 127 7.00 2.40 -4.33
C ALA A 127 7.64 1.52 -5.42
N ILE A 128 8.32 2.11 -6.41
CA ILE A 128 9.03 1.38 -7.47
C ILE A 128 10.12 0.46 -6.88
N ARG A 129 10.85 0.94 -5.88
CA ARG A 129 11.89 0.14 -5.19
C ARG A 129 11.27 -1.05 -4.46
N GLY A 130 10.19 -0.82 -3.71
CA GLY A 130 9.44 -1.88 -3.03
C GLY A 130 8.94 -2.95 -3.99
N LEU A 131 8.32 -2.53 -5.10
CA LEU A 131 7.82 -3.45 -6.13
C LEU A 131 8.95 -4.26 -6.76
N THR A 132 10.13 -3.66 -6.97
CA THR A 132 11.29 -4.34 -7.55
C THR A 132 11.91 -5.37 -6.60
N GLY A 133 11.81 -5.17 -5.28
CA GLY A 133 12.33 -6.13 -4.30
C GLY A 133 11.44 -7.35 -4.07
N LEU A 134 10.21 -7.36 -4.63
CA LEU A 134 9.19 -8.37 -4.35
C LEU A 134 8.83 -9.24 -5.58
N VAL A 135 9.47 -9.01 -6.73
CA VAL A 135 9.24 -9.75 -8.00
C VAL A 135 10.51 -10.35 -8.57
#